data_AF-A0A7W2SRY0-F1
#
_entry.id   AF-A0A7W2SRY0-F1
#
_cell.length_a   1.000
_cell.length_b   1.000
_cell.length_c   1.000
_cell.angle_alpha   90.00
_cell.angle_beta   90.00
_cell.angle_gamma   90.00
#
_symmetry.space_group_name_H-M   'P 1'
#
loop_
_entity.id
_entity.type
_entity.pdbx_description
1 polymer ?
#
loop_
_entity_poly.entity_id
_entity_poly.type
_entity_poly.pdbx_seq_one_letter_code
_entity_poly.pdbx_strand_id
1 'polypeptide(L)'
;MQYHTFIDRYFHSQKELLDFRNTEDRDINTLYSYLNNLHSVADKLKDLFDCNIKNYPEFKILRLIRNYFHHVGDVDEIRLIATVEENVIMSHTQHVIIPLETFSKSVKSFIDNNVVEGRKDYKRKMEFVSKELTSITECFRYLNDILPNMEMCCNKPSLKLDGNVYELGFDMYKFVYNITNLIADHCRNIKEVACKQVIQELDESYTAENNIGRIDMWCSPGKMPITTMQGMIYAKENIELAK
;
A
#
# COMPACT_ATOMS: atom_id res chain seq x y z
N MET A 1 24.73 -16.04 14.01
CA MET A 1 23.62 -17.00 13.85
C MET A 1 22.86 -16.64 12.57
N GLN A 2 22.81 -17.55 11.59
CA GLN A 2 22.44 -17.24 10.19
C GLN A 2 21.05 -17.80 9.81
N TYR A 3 20.16 -18.00 10.77
CA TYR A 3 18.81 -18.54 10.54
C TYR A 3 17.78 -17.41 10.37
N HIS A 4 16.77 -17.66 9.54
CA HIS A 4 15.61 -16.77 9.30
C HIS A 4 15.99 -15.37 8.81
N THR A 5 16.98 -15.26 7.93
CA THR A 5 17.45 -13.98 7.34
C THR A 5 16.38 -13.23 6.56
N PHE A 6 15.29 -13.89 6.18
CA PHE A 6 14.16 -13.27 5.50
C PHE A 6 13.46 -12.22 6.39
N ILE A 7 13.48 -12.39 7.72
CA ILE A 7 12.97 -11.39 8.67
C ILE A 7 13.86 -10.15 8.66
N ASP A 8 15.18 -10.32 8.72
CA ASP A 8 16.12 -9.18 8.68
C ASP A 8 15.97 -8.40 7.37
N ARG A 9 15.91 -9.11 6.23
CA ARG A 9 15.73 -8.49 4.90
C ARG A 9 14.42 -7.70 4.82
N TYR A 10 13.35 -8.22 5.40
CA TYR A 10 12.06 -7.56 5.43
C TYR A 10 12.11 -6.22 6.15
N PHE A 11 12.49 -6.22 7.43
CA PHE A 11 12.54 -5.02 8.25
C PHE A 11 13.56 -4.02 7.72
N HIS A 12 14.67 -4.50 7.13
CA HIS A 12 15.62 -3.63 6.43
C HIS A 12 14.98 -2.92 5.24
N SER A 13 14.33 -3.66 4.32
CA SER A 13 13.67 -3.04 3.16
C SER A 13 12.47 -2.17 3.52
N GLN A 14 11.79 -2.47 4.62
CA GLN A 14 10.72 -1.61 5.15
C GLN A 14 11.29 -0.28 5.65
N LYS A 15 12.39 -0.33 6.41
CA LYS A 15 13.07 0.87 6.89
C LYS A 15 13.60 1.70 5.74
N GLU A 16 14.21 1.08 4.74
CA GLU A 16 14.67 1.74 3.51
C GLU A 16 13.53 2.47 2.79
N LEU A 17 12.35 1.83 2.69
CA LEU A 17 11.16 2.39 2.07
C LEU A 17 10.55 3.56 2.86
N LEU A 18 10.37 3.43 4.18
CA LEU A 18 9.62 4.41 4.99
C LEU A 18 10.49 5.44 5.72
N ASP A 19 11.70 5.11 6.15
CA ASP A 19 12.53 5.99 6.99
C ASP A 19 13.08 7.16 6.17
N PHE A 20 12.46 8.33 6.30
CA PHE A 20 12.82 9.56 5.60
C PHE A 20 14.27 10.01 5.82
N ARG A 21 14.96 9.50 6.84
CA ARG A 21 16.39 9.79 7.08
C ARG A 21 17.31 9.04 6.12
N ASN A 22 16.83 7.94 5.53
CA ASN A 22 17.59 7.11 4.60
C ASN A 22 17.33 7.53 3.14
N THR A 23 17.24 8.83 2.85
CA THR A 23 16.96 9.32 1.49
C THR A 23 18.06 8.96 0.48
N GLU A 24 19.30 8.79 0.94
CA GLU A 24 20.47 8.52 0.10
C GLU A 24 20.62 7.04 -0.30
N ASP A 25 20.05 6.12 0.47
CA ASP A 25 20.13 4.67 0.21
C ASP A 25 19.04 4.19 -0.78
N ARG A 26 18.19 5.09 -1.27
CA ARG A 26 16.99 4.75 -2.04
C ARG A 26 17.25 4.83 -3.53
N ASP A 27 16.87 3.77 -4.23
CA ASP A 27 16.80 3.73 -5.69
C ASP A 27 15.40 3.35 -6.20
N ILE A 28 15.24 3.31 -7.53
CA ILE A 28 14.01 2.91 -8.23
C ILE A 28 13.51 1.50 -7.86
N ASN A 29 14.37 0.65 -7.29
CA ASN A 29 14.05 -0.72 -6.91
C ASN A 29 13.58 -0.85 -5.46
N THR A 30 13.70 0.19 -4.63
CA THR A 30 13.38 0.10 -3.18
C THR A 30 11.98 -0.46 -2.93
N LEU A 31 10.94 0.06 -3.61
CA LEU A 31 9.57 -0.44 -3.46
C LEU A 31 9.41 -1.86 -3.96
N TYR A 32 10.00 -2.19 -5.11
CA TYR A 32 9.96 -3.55 -5.65
C TYR A 32 10.64 -4.57 -4.72
N SER A 33 11.79 -4.19 -4.16
CA SER A 33 12.52 -4.97 -3.16
C SER A 33 11.70 -5.19 -1.90
N TYR A 34 11.06 -4.15 -1.37
CA TYR A 34 10.13 -4.27 -0.24
C TYR A 34 8.98 -5.24 -0.55
N LEU A 35 8.30 -5.07 -1.69
CA LEU A 35 7.16 -5.90 -2.07
C LEU A 35 7.55 -7.38 -2.25
N ASN A 36 8.75 -7.65 -2.78
CA ASN A 36 9.29 -9.00 -2.89
C ASN A 36 9.64 -9.61 -1.53
N ASN A 37 10.26 -8.83 -0.64
CA ASN A 37 10.58 -9.29 0.71
C ASN A 37 9.30 -9.57 1.51
N LEU A 38 8.27 -8.70 1.40
CA LEU A 38 6.96 -8.93 2.00
C LEU A 38 6.34 -10.25 1.54
N HIS A 39 6.37 -10.52 0.23
CA HIS A 39 5.87 -11.78 -0.32
C HIS A 39 6.65 -12.99 0.22
N SER A 40 7.98 -12.90 0.24
CA SER A 40 8.85 -13.96 0.75
C SER A 40 8.63 -14.24 2.24
N VAL A 41 8.45 -13.19 3.04
CA VAL A 41 8.13 -13.32 4.48
C VAL A 41 6.80 -14.00 4.68
N ALA A 42 5.77 -13.65 3.90
CA ALA A 42 4.47 -14.29 4.01
C ALA A 42 4.51 -15.79 3.71
N ASP A 43 5.31 -16.19 2.72
CA ASP A 43 5.54 -17.62 2.41
C ASP A 43 6.29 -18.30 3.56
N LYS A 44 7.41 -17.74 4.00
CA LYS A 44 8.26 -18.35 5.03
C LYS A 44 7.61 -18.39 6.41
N LEU A 45 6.85 -17.37 6.79
CA LEU A 45 6.07 -17.37 8.03
C LEU A 45 5.02 -18.49 8.01
N LYS A 46 4.35 -18.69 6.88
CA LYS A 46 3.37 -19.78 6.73
C LYS A 46 4.04 -21.15 6.74
N ASP A 47 5.09 -21.34 5.96
CA ASP A 47 5.73 -22.65 5.77
C ASP A 47 6.49 -23.12 7.01
N LEU A 48 7.14 -22.20 7.73
CA LEU A 48 8.01 -22.54 8.86
C LEU A 48 7.29 -22.46 10.22
N PHE A 49 6.28 -21.58 10.34
CA PHE A 49 5.68 -21.25 11.64
C PHE A 49 4.15 -21.29 11.63
N ASP A 50 3.53 -21.76 10.54
CA ASP A 50 2.07 -21.78 10.33
C ASP A 50 1.38 -20.40 10.46
N CYS A 51 2.15 -19.31 10.43
CA CYS A 51 1.67 -17.94 10.56
C CYS A 51 1.20 -17.40 9.20
N ASN A 52 -0.11 -17.23 9.03
CA ASN A 52 -0.69 -16.82 7.75
C ASN A 52 -1.05 -15.33 7.71
N ILE A 53 -0.08 -14.49 7.36
CA ILE A 53 -0.33 -13.06 7.15
C ILE A 53 -1.06 -12.74 5.83
N LYS A 54 -1.22 -13.71 4.93
CA LYS A 54 -1.82 -13.49 3.60
C LYS A 54 -3.31 -13.14 3.65
N ASN A 55 -3.94 -13.35 4.80
CA ASN A 55 -5.35 -13.06 5.03
C ASN A 55 -5.61 -11.60 5.40
N TYR A 56 -4.59 -10.84 5.82
CA TYR A 56 -4.75 -9.44 6.18
C TYR A 56 -5.02 -8.57 4.93
N PRO A 57 -5.98 -7.63 4.98
CA PRO A 57 -6.29 -6.81 3.81
C PRO A 57 -5.09 -5.98 3.31
N GLU A 58 -4.23 -5.50 4.22
CA GLU A 58 -3.00 -4.76 3.87
C GLU A 58 -2.04 -5.60 3.04
N PHE A 59 -1.88 -6.88 3.39
CA PHE A 59 -1.10 -7.79 2.58
C PHE A 59 -1.75 -8.00 1.20
N LYS A 60 -3.08 -8.15 1.14
CA LYS A 60 -3.79 -8.40 -0.12
C LYS A 60 -3.58 -7.25 -1.10
N ILE A 61 -3.70 -6.00 -0.66
CA ILE A 61 -3.49 -4.84 -1.53
C ILE A 61 -2.04 -4.72 -1.99
N LEU A 62 -1.07 -4.87 -1.09
CA LEU A 62 0.35 -4.82 -1.45
C LEU A 62 0.72 -5.98 -2.40
N ARG A 63 0.10 -7.15 -2.25
CA ARG A 63 0.24 -8.27 -3.19
C ARG A 63 -0.32 -7.94 -4.57
N LEU A 64 -1.45 -7.22 -4.68
CA LEU A 64 -1.98 -6.79 -5.98
C LEU A 64 -0.97 -5.91 -6.71
N ILE A 65 -0.44 -4.90 -6.00
CA ILE A 65 0.57 -3.97 -6.51
C ILE A 65 1.82 -4.74 -6.95
N ARG A 66 2.36 -5.60 -6.07
CA ARG A 66 3.52 -6.44 -6.36
C ARG A 66 3.34 -7.28 -7.62
N ASN A 67 2.20 -7.94 -7.76
CA ASN A 67 1.94 -8.81 -8.90
C ASN A 67 1.93 -8.03 -10.22
N TYR A 68 1.40 -6.82 -10.21
CA TYR A 68 1.44 -5.94 -11.37
C TYR A 68 2.87 -5.51 -11.71
N PHE A 69 3.64 -5.04 -10.72
CA PHE A 69 5.04 -4.61 -10.91
C PHE A 69 5.92 -5.72 -11.50
N HIS A 70 5.70 -6.97 -11.06
CA HIS A 70 6.41 -8.13 -11.59
C HIS A 70 6.18 -8.35 -13.10
N HIS A 71 5.10 -7.79 -13.68
CA HIS A 71 4.79 -7.91 -15.10
C HIS A 71 5.18 -6.68 -15.93
N VAL A 72 5.15 -5.48 -15.36
CA VAL A 72 5.38 -4.23 -16.11
C VAL A 72 6.75 -3.60 -15.90
N GLY A 73 7.50 -4.03 -14.88
CA GLY A 73 8.81 -3.46 -14.55
C GLY A 73 8.70 -2.22 -13.66
N ASP A 74 9.51 -1.21 -13.95
CA ASP A 74 9.63 -0.01 -13.13
C ASP A 74 8.35 0.83 -13.12
N VAL A 75 8.01 1.36 -11.95
CA VAL A 75 6.85 2.22 -11.73
C VAL A 75 7.32 3.45 -10.99
N ASP A 76 6.88 4.62 -11.44
CA ASP A 76 7.15 5.88 -10.75
C ASP A 76 6.59 5.84 -9.32
N GLU A 77 7.39 6.25 -8.35
CA GLU A 77 6.97 6.41 -6.98
C GLU A 77 7.50 7.72 -6.42
N ILE A 78 6.70 8.39 -5.61
CA ILE A 78 7.07 9.64 -4.94
C ILE A 78 6.90 9.46 -3.44
N ARG A 79 7.92 9.89 -2.70
CA ARG A 79 7.96 9.84 -1.24
C ARG A 79 8.07 11.25 -0.72
N LEU A 80 7.20 11.61 0.21
CA LEU A 80 7.14 12.97 0.73
C LEU A 80 6.66 13.01 2.17
N ILE A 81 7.00 14.10 2.83
CA ILE A 81 6.40 14.50 4.11
C ILE A 81 5.38 15.58 3.78
N ALA A 82 4.11 15.32 4.01
CA ALA A 82 3.05 16.28 3.77
C ALA A 82 3.04 17.36 4.85
N THR A 83 2.97 18.62 4.41
CA THR A 83 2.58 19.73 5.26
C THR A 83 1.07 19.77 5.39
N VAL A 84 0.58 19.81 6.62
CA VAL A 84 -0.86 19.80 6.93
C VAL A 84 -1.38 21.23 7.01
N GLU A 85 -2.47 21.54 6.32
CA GLU A 85 -3.14 22.85 6.42
C GLU A 85 -3.89 23.02 7.75
N GLU A 86 -4.23 24.26 8.09
CA GLU A 86 -5.08 24.57 9.22
C GLU A 86 -6.43 23.82 9.13
N ASN A 87 -6.91 23.30 10.26
CA ASN A 87 -8.14 22.50 10.37
C ASN A 87 -8.13 21.17 9.61
N VAL A 88 -6.93 20.62 9.39
CA VAL A 88 -6.70 19.26 8.90
C VAL A 88 -5.90 18.51 9.96
N ILE A 89 -6.33 17.30 10.29
CA ILE A 89 -5.68 16.40 11.24
C ILE A 89 -5.39 15.12 10.47
N MET A 90 -4.12 14.74 10.40
CA MET A 90 -3.67 13.50 9.77
C MET A 90 -3.08 12.58 10.83
N SER A 91 -3.37 11.29 10.73
CA SER A 91 -2.79 10.24 11.60
C SER A 91 -1.28 10.06 11.39
N HIS A 92 -0.79 10.44 10.22
CA HIS A 92 0.61 10.36 9.81
C HIS A 92 0.90 11.44 8.76
N THR A 93 2.16 11.84 8.63
CA THR A 93 2.60 12.89 7.68
C THR A 93 3.53 12.36 6.59
N GLN A 94 3.99 11.11 6.71
CA GLN A 94 4.86 10.47 5.72
C GLN A 94 4.01 9.76 4.67
N HIS A 95 4.33 9.93 3.40
CA HIS A 95 3.57 9.32 2.31
C HIS A 95 4.49 8.56 1.37
N VAL A 96 3.97 7.46 0.83
CA VAL A 96 4.58 6.71 -0.28
C VAL A 96 3.51 6.64 -1.34
N ILE A 97 3.63 7.46 -2.37
CA ILE A 97 2.60 7.66 -3.39
C ILE A 97 3.06 7.00 -4.68
N ILE A 98 2.24 6.11 -5.23
CA ILE A 98 2.36 5.60 -6.59
C ILE A 98 1.25 6.22 -7.46
N PRO A 99 1.38 6.22 -8.80
CA PRO A 99 0.30 6.68 -9.67
C PRO A 99 -1.00 5.93 -9.38
N LEU A 100 -2.12 6.66 -9.30
CA LEU A 100 -3.43 6.05 -9.20
C LEU A 100 -3.69 5.12 -10.41
N GLU A 101 -3.10 5.47 -11.56
CA GLU A 101 -3.06 4.62 -12.75
C GLU A 101 -2.48 3.25 -12.46
N THR A 102 -1.30 3.19 -11.85
CA THR A 102 -0.61 1.95 -11.49
C THR A 102 -1.45 1.11 -10.54
N PHE A 103 -2.01 1.73 -9.50
CA PHE A 103 -2.88 1.01 -8.56
C PHE A 103 -4.11 0.43 -9.29
N SER A 104 -4.76 1.23 -10.13
CA SER A 104 -5.96 0.83 -10.88
C SER A 104 -5.65 -0.31 -11.85
N LYS A 105 -4.53 -0.22 -12.58
CA LYS A 105 -4.03 -1.30 -13.45
C LYS A 105 -3.70 -2.57 -12.66
N SER A 106 -3.22 -2.44 -11.42
CA SER A 106 -2.99 -3.59 -10.53
C SER A 106 -4.29 -4.31 -10.17
N VAL A 107 -5.34 -3.55 -9.83
CA VAL A 107 -6.69 -4.09 -9.58
C VAL A 107 -7.28 -4.72 -10.84
N LYS A 108 -7.19 -4.04 -11.99
CA LYS A 108 -7.66 -4.55 -13.28
C LYS A 108 -6.95 -5.86 -13.65
N SER A 109 -5.62 -5.89 -13.55
CA SER A 109 -4.82 -7.08 -13.83
C SER A 109 -5.21 -8.25 -12.93
N PHE A 110 -5.50 -8.01 -11.65
CA PHE A 110 -5.99 -9.04 -10.74
C PHE A 110 -7.33 -9.64 -11.18
N ILE A 111 -8.28 -8.79 -11.59
CA ILE A 111 -9.59 -9.23 -12.09
C ILE A 111 -9.41 -10.03 -13.38
N ASP A 112 -8.74 -9.46 -14.38
CA ASP A 112 -8.58 -10.05 -15.72
C ASP A 112 -7.84 -11.40 -15.67
N ASN A 113 -6.84 -11.54 -14.81
CA ASN A 113 -6.07 -12.78 -14.68
C ASN A 113 -6.84 -13.90 -13.95
N ASN A 114 -7.86 -13.56 -13.15
CA ASN A 114 -8.64 -14.55 -12.40
C ASN A 114 -9.99 -14.86 -13.03
N VAL A 115 -10.61 -13.90 -13.71
CA VAL A 115 -11.97 -13.99 -14.24
C VAL A 115 -11.90 -13.92 -15.76
N VAL A 116 -12.13 -15.07 -16.41
CA VAL A 116 -12.22 -15.17 -17.86
C VAL A 116 -13.59 -15.72 -18.22
N GLU A 117 -14.39 -14.91 -18.91
CA GLU A 117 -15.73 -15.30 -19.35
C GLU A 117 -15.69 -16.60 -20.18
N GLY A 118 -16.71 -17.44 -20.02
CA GLY A 118 -16.80 -18.73 -20.70
C GLY A 118 -16.01 -19.88 -20.06
N ARG A 119 -15.20 -19.65 -19.01
CA ARG A 119 -14.56 -20.73 -18.26
C ARG A 119 -15.53 -21.43 -17.31
N LYS A 120 -15.36 -22.75 -17.13
CA LYS A 120 -16.20 -23.57 -16.23
C LYS A 120 -16.14 -23.11 -14.76
N ASP A 121 -15.03 -22.54 -14.34
CA ASP A 121 -14.80 -22.04 -12.98
C ASP A 121 -15.12 -20.55 -12.80
N TYR A 122 -15.70 -19.89 -13.82
CA TYR A 122 -16.00 -18.45 -13.82
C TYR A 122 -16.69 -17.98 -12.53
N LYS A 123 -17.79 -18.64 -12.12
CA LYS A 123 -18.54 -18.26 -10.91
C LYS A 123 -17.67 -18.32 -9.64
N ARG A 124 -16.94 -19.44 -9.46
CA ARG A 124 -16.05 -19.63 -8.31
C ARG A 124 -14.92 -18.59 -8.28
N LYS A 125 -14.35 -18.27 -9.45
CA LYS A 125 -13.29 -17.26 -9.57
C LYS A 125 -13.81 -15.86 -9.32
N MET A 126 -15.01 -15.54 -9.81
CA MET A 126 -15.66 -14.27 -9.54
C MET A 126 -15.99 -14.10 -8.05
N GLU A 127 -16.50 -15.14 -7.39
CA GLU A 127 -16.70 -15.15 -5.93
C GLU A 127 -15.40 -14.91 -5.17
N PHE A 128 -14.31 -15.56 -5.60
CA PHE A 128 -12.98 -15.35 -5.01
C PHE A 128 -12.51 -13.90 -5.18
N VAL A 129 -12.58 -13.33 -6.40
CA VAL A 129 -12.17 -11.95 -6.66
C VAL A 129 -13.02 -10.96 -5.85
N SER A 130 -14.34 -11.13 -5.85
CA SER A 130 -15.24 -10.28 -5.06
C SER A 130 -14.92 -10.32 -3.56
N LYS A 131 -14.60 -11.51 -3.02
CA LYS A 131 -14.21 -11.65 -1.61
C LYS A 131 -12.89 -10.94 -1.31
N GLU A 132 -11.89 -11.07 -2.17
CA GLU A 132 -10.59 -10.40 -1.99
C GLU A 132 -10.73 -8.88 -2.07
N LEU A 133 -11.47 -8.36 -3.06
CA LEU A 133 -11.70 -6.92 -3.20
C LEU A 133 -12.52 -6.36 -2.04
N THR A 134 -13.56 -7.07 -1.59
CA THR A 134 -14.36 -6.68 -0.41
C THR A 134 -13.47 -6.55 0.83
N SER A 135 -12.59 -7.53 1.07
CA SER A 135 -11.64 -7.49 2.18
C SER A 135 -10.72 -6.27 2.08
N ILE A 136 -10.23 -5.93 0.89
CA ILE A 136 -9.40 -4.73 0.67
C ILE A 136 -10.14 -3.42 1.03
N THR A 137 -11.46 -3.34 0.80
CA THR A 137 -12.28 -2.16 1.17
C THR A 137 -12.40 -1.91 2.68
N GLU A 138 -11.97 -2.87 3.51
CA GLU A 138 -11.90 -2.71 4.96
C GLU A 138 -10.83 -1.68 5.35
N CYS A 139 -9.75 -1.56 4.58
CA CYS A 139 -8.63 -0.66 4.90
C CYS A 139 -8.69 0.71 4.20
N PHE A 140 -9.47 0.88 3.12
CA PHE A 140 -9.73 2.20 2.51
C PHE A 140 -11.04 2.22 1.71
N ARG A 141 -11.58 3.43 1.43
CA ARG A 141 -12.95 3.60 0.89
C ARG A 141 -13.05 3.71 -0.63
N TYR A 142 -12.08 4.33 -1.29
CA TYR A 142 -12.23 4.77 -2.69
C TYR A 142 -12.09 3.65 -3.74
N LEU A 143 -11.89 2.39 -3.34
CA LEU A 143 -11.96 1.27 -4.30
C LEU A 143 -13.36 1.16 -4.94
N ASN A 144 -14.40 1.51 -4.19
CA ASN A 144 -15.78 1.53 -4.68
C ASN A 144 -15.99 2.61 -5.76
N ASP A 145 -15.14 3.64 -5.80
CA ASP A 145 -15.18 4.69 -6.83
C ASP A 145 -14.29 4.32 -8.03
N ILE A 146 -13.19 3.58 -7.80
CA ILE A 146 -12.30 3.10 -8.86
C ILE A 146 -12.98 2.01 -9.71
N LEU A 147 -13.66 1.04 -9.10
CA LEU A 147 -14.23 -0.10 -9.82
C LEU A 147 -15.22 0.30 -10.93
N PRO A 148 -16.18 1.22 -10.71
CA PRO A 148 -17.08 1.70 -11.77
C PRO A 148 -16.39 2.56 -12.83
N ASN A 149 -15.25 3.19 -12.50
CA ASN A 149 -14.52 4.12 -13.37
C ASN A 149 -13.17 3.54 -13.85
N MET A 150 -13.04 2.21 -13.85
CA MET A 150 -11.75 1.51 -14.03
C MET A 150 -11.00 1.93 -15.29
N GLU A 151 -11.69 2.12 -16.41
CA GLU A 151 -11.06 2.54 -17.67
C GLU A 151 -10.41 3.93 -17.56
N MET A 152 -11.14 4.92 -17.03
CA MET A 152 -10.60 6.26 -16.77
C MET A 152 -9.43 6.20 -15.79
N CYS A 153 -9.59 5.45 -14.69
CA CYS A 153 -8.56 5.31 -13.67
C CYS A 153 -7.30 4.58 -14.18
N CYS A 154 -7.40 3.75 -15.22
CA CYS A 154 -6.25 3.09 -15.86
C CYS A 154 -5.55 3.96 -16.92
N ASN A 155 -6.04 5.16 -17.21
CA ASN A 155 -5.52 6.02 -18.28
C ASN A 155 -5.10 7.38 -17.71
N LYS A 156 -4.07 7.38 -16.85
CA LYS A 156 -3.45 8.56 -16.25
C LYS A 156 -4.46 9.57 -15.65
N PRO A 157 -5.28 9.14 -14.66
CA PRO A 157 -6.34 9.98 -14.12
C PRO A 157 -5.75 11.25 -13.51
N SER A 158 -6.21 12.41 -13.99
CA SER A 158 -5.65 13.71 -13.64
C SER A 158 -6.76 14.73 -13.36
N LEU A 159 -6.50 15.64 -12.43
CA LEU A 159 -7.39 16.75 -12.11
C LEU A 159 -6.69 18.08 -12.37
N LYS A 160 -7.45 19.06 -12.84
CA LYS A 160 -7.02 20.45 -12.88
C LYS A 160 -7.49 21.13 -11.59
N LEU A 161 -6.53 21.47 -10.73
CA LEU A 161 -6.74 22.08 -9.42
C LEU A 161 -6.21 23.51 -9.47
N ASP A 162 -7.11 24.49 -9.31
CA ASP A 162 -6.79 25.92 -9.35
C ASP A 162 -5.92 26.31 -10.56
N GLY A 163 -6.25 25.76 -11.74
CA GLY A 163 -5.57 26.05 -13.01
C GLY A 163 -4.42 25.09 -13.37
N ASN A 164 -3.89 24.31 -12.42
CA ASN A 164 -2.75 23.42 -12.62
C ASN A 164 -3.20 21.96 -12.75
N VAL A 165 -2.64 21.22 -13.70
CA VAL A 165 -2.95 19.80 -13.91
C VAL A 165 -2.06 18.93 -13.02
N TYR A 166 -2.69 18.07 -12.23
CA TYR A 166 -2.04 17.13 -11.35
C TYR A 166 -2.49 15.71 -11.68
N GLU A 167 -1.53 14.80 -11.76
CA GLU A 167 -1.80 13.37 -11.85
C GLU A 167 -2.19 12.84 -10.47
N LEU A 168 -3.26 12.06 -10.40
CA LEU A 168 -3.75 11.51 -9.13
C LEU A 168 -2.81 10.42 -8.60
N GLY A 169 -2.65 10.42 -7.28
CA GLY A 169 -1.79 9.49 -6.55
C GLY A 169 -2.58 8.51 -5.68
N PHE A 170 -1.97 7.37 -5.39
CA PHE A 170 -2.41 6.39 -4.42
C PHE A 170 -1.36 6.30 -3.31
N ASP A 171 -1.71 6.72 -2.11
CA ASP A 171 -0.82 6.62 -0.95
C ASP A 171 -0.88 5.23 -0.32
N MET A 172 0.27 4.55 -0.31
CA MET A 172 0.43 3.21 0.21
C MET A 172 1.11 3.12 1.58
N TYR A 173 1.52 4.26 2.17
CA TYR A 173 2.24 4.31 3.44
C TYR A 173 1.56 3.47 4.53
N LYS A 174 0.26 3.70 4.74
CA LYS A 174 -0.47 3.02 5.81
C LYS A 174 -0.51 1.50 5.68
N PHE A 175 -0.56 0.98 4.45
CA PHE A 175 -0.61 -0.47 4.25
C PHE A 175 0.74 -1.10 4.59
N VAL A 176 1.85 -0.44 4.20
CA VAL A 176 3.22 -0.84 4.56
C VAL A 176 3.41 -0.80 6.07
N TYR A 177 2.98 0.29 6.71
CA TYR A 177 3.09 0.48 8.15
C TYR A 177 2.29 -0.59 8.92
N ASN A 178 0.99 -0.73 8.64
CA ASN A 178 0.11 -1.66 9.33
C ASN A 178 0.53 -3.13 9.16
N ILE A 179 0.92 -3.56 7.95
CA ILE A 179 1.35 -4.96 7.76
C ILE A 179 2.66 -5.25 8.50
N THR A 180 3.53 -4.24 8.63
CA THR A 180 4.79 -4.38 9.37
C THR A 180 4.54 -4.55 10.85
N ASN A 181 3.61 -3.79 11.42
CA ASN A 181 3.18 -3.94 12.81
C ASN A 181 2.61 -5.33 13.07
N LEU A 182 1.74 -5.82 12.19
CA LEU A 182 1.20 -7.18 12.29
C LEU A 182 2.30 -8.25 12.22
N ILE A 183 3.25 -8.11 11.31
CA ILE A 183 4.40 -9.03 11.20
C ILE A 183 5.27 -8.96 12.46
N ALA A 184 5.53 -7.77 13.00
CA ALA A 184 6.30 -7.60 14.22
C ALA A 184 5.65 -8.34 15.40
N ASP A 185 4.35 -8.21 15.59
CA ASP A 185 3.61 -8.91 16.65
C ASP A 185 3.69 -10.43 16.48
N HIS A 186 3.52 -10.94 15.26
CA HIS A 186 3.70 -12.38 15.00
C HIS A 186 5.13 -12.83 15.30
N CYS A 187 6.13 -12.05 14.89
CA CYS A 187 7.54 -12.37 15.11
C CYS A 187 7.92 -12.39 16.59
N ARG A 188 7.38 -11.49 17.42
CA ARG A 188 7.58 -11.49 18.88
C ARG A 188 7.01 -12.74 19.56
N ASN A 189 5.97 -13.34 18.98
CA ASN A 189 5.31 -14.53 19.51
C ASN A 189 5.95 -15.86 19.04
N ILE A 190 6.81 -15.83 18.02
CA ILE A 190 7.54 -17.00 17.51
C ILE A 190 8.90 -17.07 18.21
N LYS A 191 9.10 -18.06 19.09
CA LYS A 191 10.31 -18.16 19.96
C LYS A 191 11.63 -18.12 19.17
N GLU A 192 11.66 -18.75 18.01
CA GLU A 192 12.82 -18.86 17.13
C GLU A 192 13.17 -17.54 16.42
N VAL A 193 12.20 -16.63 16.31
CA VAL A 193 12.33 -15.34 15.60
C VAL A 193 12.43 -14.18 16.60
N ALA A 194 11.76 -14.27 17.75
CA ALA A 194 11.72 -13.24 18.78
C ALA A 194 13.10 -12.89 19.36
N CYS A 195 14.06 -13.82 19.30
CA CYS A 195 15.43 -13.59 19.75
C CYS A 195 16.31 -12.84 18.73
N LYS A 196 15.80 -12.56 17.52
CA LYS A 196 16.57 -11.83 16.50
C LYS A 196 16.69 -10.36 16.92
N GLN A 197 17.91 -9.82 16.76
CA GLN A 197 18.21 -8.42 17.06
C GLN A 197 17.21 -7.46 16.39
N VAL A 198 16.91 -7.67 15.09
CA VAL A 198 15.95 -6.83 14.36
C VAL A 198 14.54 -6.81 14.95
N ILE A 199 14.14 -7.83 15.71
CA ILE A 199 12.84 -7.91 16.40
C ILE A 199 12.95 -7.28 17.80
N GLN A 200 14.04 -7.54 18.51
CA GLN A 200 14.29 -7.00 19.85
C GLN A 200 14.50 -5.48 19.84
N GLU A 201 14.98 -4.92 18.74
CA GLU A 201 15.19 -3.49 18.55
C GLU A 201 13.92 -2.74 18.10
N LEU A 202 12.84 -3.45 17.75
CA LEU A 202 11.56 -2.80 17.42
C LEU A 202 10.94 -2.24 18.70
N ASP A 203 10.77 -0.92 18.73
CA ASP A 203 10.10 -0.21 19.80
C ASP A 203 8.59 -0.51 19.85
N GLU A 204 7.91 0.13 20.82
CA GLU A 204 6.47 -0.02 21.05
C GLU A 204 5.61 0.53 19.90
N SER A 205 6.17 1.30 18.96
CA SER A 205 5.41 1.79 17.80
C SER A 205 5.05 0.66 16.83
N TYR A 206 5.85 -0.40 16.79
CA TYR A 206 5.69 -1.55 15.90
C TYR A 206 4.69 -2.59 16.44
N THR A 207 3.44 -2.21 16.69
CA THR A 207 2.36 -3.11 17.18
C THR A 207 1.04 -2.81 16.50
N ALA A 208 0.19 -3.81 16.35
CA ALA A 208 -1.12 -3.67 15.72
C ALA A 208 -2.02 -2.66 16.43
N GLU A 209 -1.79 -2.39 17.72
CA GLU A 209 -2.50 -1.34 18.48
C GLU A 209 -2.25 0.06 17.91
N ASN A 210 -1.10 0.27 17.26
CA ASN A 210 -0.73 1.54 16.64
C ASN A 210 -1.09 1.61 15.16
N ASN A 211 -1.82 0.64 14.61
CA ASN A 211 -2.21 0.65 13.21
C ASN A 211 -3.03 1.89 12.85
N ILE A 212 -2.76 2.42 11.65
CA ILE A 212 -3.51 3.51 11.06
C ILE A 212 -4.89 2.98 10.64
N GLY A 213 -5.94 3.61 11.18
CA GLY A 213 -7.32 3.23 10.91
C GLY A 213 -7.75 3.51 9.47
N ARG A 214 -8.92 2.97 9.10
CA ARG A 214 -9.55 3.18 7.78
C ARG A 214 -9.77 4.67 7.46
N ILE A 215 -10.10 5.46 8.48
CA ILE A 215 -10.15 6.93 8.42
C ILE A 215 -8.86 7.42 9.06
N ASP A 216 -7.99 7.99 8.24
CA ASP A 216 -6.64 8.43 8.57
C ASP A 216 -6.47 9.95 8.50
N MET A 217 -7.53 10.67 8.10
CA MET A 217 -7.57 12.11 7.98
C MET A 217 -8.95 12.67 8.37
N TRP A 218 -8.94 13.78 9.10
CA TRP A 218 -10.11 14.59 9.43
C TRP A 218 -9.87 16.03 8.98
N CYS A 219 -10.81 16.61 8.25
CA CYS A 219 -10.70 17.98 7.78
C CYS A 219 -12.05 18.70 7.87
N SER A 220 -12.00 20.03 7.95
CA SER A 220 -13.20 20.84 7.77
C SER A 220 -13.76 20.73 6.34
N PRO A 221 -15.06 21.01 6.11
CA PRO A 221 -15.62 21.10 4.76
C PRO A 221 -14.80 22.04 3.87
N GLY A 222 -14.49 21.61 2.64
CA GLY A 222 -13.67 22.39 1.71
C GLY A 222 -12.17 22.36 1.97
N LYS A 223 -11.70 21.60 2.97
CA LYS A 223 -10.27 21.43 3.29
C LYS A 223 -9.73 20.03 3.03
N MET A 224 -10.48 19.20 2.31
CA MET A 224 -10.02 17.86 1.92
C MET A 224 -8.88 17.97 0.90
N PRO A 225 -7.66 17.53 1.21
CA PRO A 225 -6.61 17.47 0.21
C PRO A 225 -6.90 16.39 -0.83
N ILE A 226 -6.36 16.60 -2.02
CA ILE A 226 -6.34 15.64 -3.10
C ILE A 226 -4.94 15.04 -3.17
N THR A 227 -4.86 13.71 -3.07
CA THR A 227 -3.59 12.98 -3.22
C THR A 227 -3.18 12.96 -4.69
N THR A 228 -2.00 13.52 -4.98
CA THR A 228 -1.41 13.60 -6.33
C THR A 228 0.00 13.04 -6.31
N MET A 229 0.58 12.80 -7.49
CA MET A 229 2.00 12.46 -7.59
C MET A 229 2.90 13.58 -7.05
N GLN A 230 2.45 14.84 -7.06
CA GLN A 230 3.17 15.99 -6.49
C GLN A 230 2.92 16.17 -4.98
N GLY A 231 2.13 15.28 -4.36
CA GLY A 231 1.75 15.34 -2.95
C GLY A 231 0.30 15.73 -2.70
N MET A 232 0.03 16.15 -1.48
CA MET A 232 -1.32 16.52 -1.03
C MET A 232 -1.62 17.96 -1.47
N ILE A 233 -2.58 18.13 -2.38
CA ILE A 233 -2.96 19.44 -2.92
C ILE A 233 -4.28 19.90 -2.30
N TYR A 234 -4.28 21.09 -1.70
CA TYR A 234 -5.47 21.73 -1.14
C TYR A 234 -6.05 22.72 -2.15
N ALA A 235 -6.98 22.26 -2.98
CA ALA A 235 -7.66 23.10 -3.96
C ALA A 235 -8.60 24.10 -3.25
N LYS A 236 -8.57 25.37 -3.67
CA LYS A 236 -9.35 26.44 -3.02
C LYS A 236 -10.68 26.69 -3.70
N GLU A 237 -10.72 26.69 -5.03
CA GLU A 237 -11.90 27.18 -5.76
C GLU A 237 -12.34 26.27 -6.90
N ASN A 238 -11.40 25.73 -7.70
CA ASN A 238 -11.76 25.01 -8.93
C ASN A 238 -11.14 23.60 -8.99
N ILE A 239 -12.00 22.59 -9.14
CA ILE A 239 -11.64 21.20 -9.36
C ILE A 239 -12.33 20.74 -10.65
N GLU A 240 -11.55 20.45 -11.68
CA GLU A 240 -12.03 19.98 -12.98
C GLU A 240 -11.32 18.69 -13.38
N LEU A 241 -11.98 17.83 -14.16
CA LEU A 241 -11.28 16.72 -14.83
C LEU A 241 -10.29 17.31 -15.84
N ALA A 242 -9.03 16.88 -15.77
CA ALA A 242 -8.08 17.18 -16.83
C ALA A 242 -8.44 16.30 -18.04
N LYS A 243 -8.66 16.93 -19.19
CA LYS A 243 -8.92 16.26 -20.48
C LYS A 243 -7.61 15.80 -21.12
#